data_AF-A0A936NKN8-F1
#
_entry.id   AF-A0A936NKN8-F1
#
_cell.length_a   1.000
_cell.length_b   1.000
_cell.length_c   1.000
_cell.angle_alpha   90.00
_cell.angle_beta   90.00
_cell.angle_gamma   90.00
#
_symmetry.space_group_name_H-M   'P 1'
#
loop_
_entity.id
_entity.type
_entity.pdbx_description
1 polymer ?
#
loop_
_entity_poly.entity_id
_entity_poly.type
_entity_poly.pdbx_seq_one_letter_code
_entity_poly.pdbx_strand_id
1 'polypeptide(L)'
;MIEPLIIESPRVRLAQEPMEIVERKGLGHPDTICDAVMESVAVELAQASLKRCGRVLHFNADKGMLVAGQRRGRTGEESRGPCREDVYRPGPGVGGGHP
;
A
#
# COMPACT_ATOMS: atom_id res chain seq x y z
N MET A 1 -7.48 20.71 -23.01
CA MET A 1 -6.04 20.52 -23.27
C MET A 1 -5.32 21.10 -22.06
N ILE A 2 -4.58 20.31 -21.29
CA ILE A 2 -3.86 20.79 -20.12
C ILE A 2 -2.42 21.06 -20.57
N GLU A 3 -2.02 22.33 -20.52
CA GLU A 3 -0.65 22.77 -20.77
C GLU A 3 0.21 22.43 -19.53
N PRO A 4 1.40 21.83 -19.69
CA PRO A 4 2.25 21.49 -18.57
C PRO A 4 2.87 22.75 -17.95
N LEU A 5 2.85 22.80 -16.63
CA LEU A 5 3.56 23.79 -15.85
C LEU A 5 4.98 23.29 -15.57
N ILE A 6 5.97 23.97 -16.14
CA ILE A 6 7.38 23.69 -15.90
C ILE A 6 7.89 24.70 -14.87
N ILE A 7 8.49 24.20 -13.80
CA ILE A 7 9.11 25.00 -12.74
C ILE A 7 10.55 24.53 -12.56
N GLU A 8 11.47 25.49 -12.58
CA GLU A 8 12.87 25.23 -12.26
C GLU A 8 13.06 25.12 -10.75
N SER A 9 13.72 24.05 -10.30
CA SER A 9 14.07 23.85 -8.90
C SER A 9 15.40 24.56 -8.60
N PRO A 10 15.45 25.47 -7.61
CA PRO A 10 16.69 26.13 -7.21
C PRO A 10 17.57 25.26 -6.28
N ARG A 11 17.15 24.03 -5.98
CA ARG A 11 17.92 23.14 -5.09
C ARG A 11 19.24 22.70 -5.73
N VAL A 12 20.27 22.61 -4.90
CA VAL A 12 21.55 21.97 -5.22
C VAL A 12 21.27 20.51 -5.60
N ARG A 13 22.02 19.97 -6.57
CA ARG A 13 21.83 18.58 -7.00
C ARG A 13 22.20 17.65 -5.86
N LEU A 14 21.44 16.56 -5.67
CA LEU A 14 21.70 15.58 -4.60
C LEU A 14 23.16 15.10 -4.56
N ALA A 15 23.78 14.89 -5.74
CA ALA A 15 25.18 14.49 -5.85
C ALA A 15 26.21 15.52 -5.34
N GLN A 16 25.80 16.76 -5.11
CA GLN A 16 26.61 17.86 -4.57
C GLN A 16 26.33 18.10 -3.08
N GLU A 17 25.37 17.39 -2.49
CA GLU A 17 25.11 17.46 -1.06
C GLU A 17 26.26 16.78 -0.28
N PRO A 18 26.73 17.36 0.82
CA PRO A 18 27.85 16.81 1.60
C PRO A 18 27.49 15.49 2.30
N MET A 19 26.21 15.14 2.41
CA MET A 19 25.73 13.91 3.03
C MET A 19 24.36 13.51 2.45
N GLU A 20 24.19 12.22 2.19
CA GLU A 20 22.91 11.61 1.76
C GLU A 20 22.67 10.33 2.56
N ILE A 21 21.43 10.13 3.02
CA ILE A 21 20.99 8.90 3.70
C ILE A 21 19.88 8.29 2.86
N VAL A 22 20.05 7.02 2.50
CA VAL A 22 19.08 6.25 1.71
C VAL A 22 18.67 5.02 2.49
N GLU A 23 17.35 4.78 2.59
CA GLU A 23 16.79 3.56 3.14
C GLU A 23 16.04 2.80 2.04
N ARG A 24 16.22 1.47 2.02
CA ARG A 24 15.42 0.56 1.20
C ARG A 24 14.87 -0.56 2.07
N LYS A 25 13.55 -0.69 2.13
CA LYS A 25 12.86 -1.83 2.73
C LYS A 25 13.00 -3.05 1.80
N GLY A 26 13.48 -4.16 2.35
CA GLY A 26 13.62 -5.42 1.61
C GLY A 26 12.29 -6.15 1.42
N LEU A 27 12.25 -7.16 0.55
CA LEU A 27 11.01 -7.90 0.24
C LEU A 27 10.33 -8.54 1.44
N GLY A 28 11.10 -8.94 2.46
CA GLY A 28 10.57 -9.51 3.70
C GLY A 28 10.21 -8.48 4.78
N HIS A 29 10.41 -7.19 4.51
CA HIS A 29 10.04 -6.14 5.45
C HIS A 29 8.51 -6.08 5.56
N PRO A 30 7.93 -6.03 6.78
CA PRO A 30 6.50 -5.99 6.99
C PRO A 30 5.77 -4.95 6.14
N ASP A 31 6.31 -3.72 6.07
CA ASP A 31 5.75 -2.65 5.24
C ASP A 31 5.71 -3.02 3.75
N THR A 32 6.80 -3.55 3.20
CA THR A 32 6.86 -3.96 1.79
C THR A 32 5.89 -5.09 1.47
N ILE A 33 5.69 -6.01 2.41
CA ILE A 33 4.68 -7.07 2.28
C ILE A 33 3.28 -6.45 2.26
N CYS A 34 2.99 -5.55 3.20
CA CYS A 34 1.70 -4.89 3.31
C CYS A 34 1.37 -4.07 2.05
N ASP A 35 2.34 -3.32 1.52
CA ASP A 35 2.19 -2.55 0.28
C ASP A 35 1.85 -3.45 -0.90
N ALA A 36 2.57 -4.58 -1.04
CA ALA A 36 2.36 -5.52 -2.14
C ALA A 36 0.97 -6.19 -2.10
N VAL A 37 0.49 -6.53 -0.90
CA VAL A 37 -0.84 -7.12 -0.73
C VAL A 37 -1.93 -6.09 -0.99
N MET A 38 -1.80 -4.87 -0.48
CA MET A 38 -2.77 -3.81 -0.72
C MET A 38 -2.87 -3.42 -2.21
N GLU A 39 -1.74 -3.40 -2.92
CA GLU A 39 -1.72 -3.23 -4.39
C GLU A 39 -2.46 -4.37 -5.10
N SER A 40 -2.20 -5.62 -4.69
CA SER A 40 -2.88 -6.79 -5.27
C SER A 40 -4.41 -6.72 -5.05
N VAL A 41 -4.84 -6.29 -3.87
CA VAL A 41 -6.25 -6.06 -3.55
C VAL A 41 -6.84 -4.96 -4.43
N ALA A 42 -6.13 -3.85 -4.64
CA ALA A 42 -6.59 -2.75 -5.48
C ALA A 42 -6.84 -3.21 -6.92
N VAL A 43 -5.93 -4.00 -7.49
CA VAL A 43 -6.06 -4.55 -8.85
C VAL A 43 -7.28 -5.46 -8.94
N GLU A 44 -7.45 -6.39 -8.00
CA GLU A 44 -8.59 -7.32 -8.01
C GLU A 44 -9.93 -6.59 -7.83
N LEU A 45 -9.98 -5.56 -6.98
CA LEU A 45 -11.18 -4.72 -6.82
C LEU A 45 -11.53 -3.95 -8.10
N ALA A 46 -10.54 -3.40 -8.80
CA ALA A 46 -10.75 -2.74 -10.08
C ALA A 46 -11.28 -3.72 -11.13
N GLN A 47 -10.68 -4.91 -11.24
CA GLN A 47 -11.12 -5.94 -12.19
C GLN A 47 -12.52 -6.45 -11.88
N ALA A 48 -12.83 -6.71 -10.61
CA ALA A 48 -14.16 -7.13 -10.19
C ALA A 48 -15.22 -6.06 -10.49
N SER A 49 -14.88 -4.78 -10.27
CA SER A 49 -15.74 -3.64 -10.60
C SER A 49 -16.01 -3.56 -12.10
N LEU A 50 -14.98 -3.69 -12.93
CA LEU A 50 -15.11 -3.71 -14.40
C LEU A 50 -16.01 -4.86 -14.87
N LYS A 51 -15.77 -6.08 -14.37
CA LYS A 51 -16.53 -7.28 -14.75
C LYS A 51 -18.02 -7.17 -14.39
N ARG A 52 -18.35 -6.53 -13.26
CA ARG A 52 -19.73 -6.47 -12.74
C ARG A 52 -20.50 -5.22 -13.15
N CYS A 53 -19.82 -4.08 -13.27
CA CYS A 53 -20.44 -2.78 -13.44
C CYS A 53 -20.07 -2.10 -14.76
N GLY A 54 -19.18 -2.70 -15.57
CA GLY A 54 -18.71 -2.12 -16.84
C GLY A 54 -17.80 -0.89 -16.66
N ARG A 55 -17.43 -0.55 -15.42
CA ARG A 55 -16.56 0.58 -15.08
C ARG A 55 -15.84 0.29 -13.77
N VAL A 56 -14.67 0.91 -13.59
CA VAL A 56 -14.01 0.94 -12.28
C VAL A 56 -14.88 1.80 -11.36
N LEU A 57 -15.29 1.23 -10.22
CA LEU A 57 -15.96 1.99 -9.16
C LEU A 57 -14.91 2.69 -8.30
N HIS A 58 -15.32 3.77 -7.64
CA HIS A 58 -14.43 4.46 -6.70
C HIS A 58 -14.16 3.57 -5.47
N PHE A 59 -12.89 3.32 -5.19
CA PHE A 59 -12.43 2.66 -3.97
C PHE A 59 -11.03 3.17 -3.60
N ASN A 60 -10.68 3.07 -2.32
CA ASN A 60 -9.33 3.30 -1.82
C ASN A 60 -8.86 2.04 -1.11
N ALA A 61 -7.68 1.55 -1.47
CA ALA A 61 -7.03 0.37 -0.91
C ALA A 61 -5.66 0.76 -0.32
N ASP A 62 -5.66 1.76 0.55
CA ASP A 62 -4.49 2.38 1.16
C ASP A 62 -4.30 2.02 2.65
N LYS A 63 -5.18 1.16 3.17
CA LYS A 63 -5.25 0.80 4.60
C LYS A 63 -5.26 -0.70 4.79
N GLY A 64 -4.10 -1.23 5.18
CA GLY A 64 -3.91 -2.60 5.63
C GLY A 64 -3.12 -2.62 6.94
N MET A 65 -3.30 -3.66 7.74
CA MET A 65 -2.47 -3.91 8.91
C MET A 65 -1.93 -5.34 8.85
N LEU A 66 -0.61 -5.47 8.77
CA LEU A 66 0.07 -6.74 8.93
C LEU A 66 0.33 -7.00 10.42
N VAL A 67 -0.42 -7.92 10.99
CA VAL A 67 -0.30 -8.36 12.39
C VAL A 67 0.69 -9.51 12.47
N ALA A 68 1.78 -9.30 13.22
CA ALA A 68 2.83 -10.29 13.39
C ALA A 68 2.33 -11.56 14.09
N GLY A 69 2.76 -12.71 13.57
CA GLY A 69 2.61 -14.00 14.23
C GLY A 69 3.60 -14.19 15.38
N GLN A 70 3.59 -15.39 15.96
CA GLN A 70 4.50 -15.74 17.06
C GLN A 70 5.44 -16.87 16.65
N ARG A 71 6.73 -16.71 16.93
CA ARG A 71 7.75 -17.75 16.70
C ARG A 71 8.71 -17.82 17.88
N ARG A 72 9.15 -19.03 18.23
CA ARG A 72 10.33 -19.21 19.11
C ARG A 72 11.61 -19.19 18.27
N GLY A 73 12.57 -18.37 18.67
CA GLY A 73 13.84 -18.16 17.96
C GLY A 73 14.83 -19.33 18.04
N ARG A 74 14.36 -20.58 18.15
CA ARG A 74 15.22 -21.76 18.14
C ARG A 74 15.18 -22.42 16.77
N THR A 75 16.36 -22.71 16.23
CA THR A 75 16.51 -23.45 14.98
C THR A 75 15.82 -24.81 15.09
N GLY A 76 14.93 -25.12 14.15
CA GLY A 76 14.16 -26.37 14.11
C GLY A 76 12.81 -26.34 14.82
N GLU A 77 12.46 -25.26 15.54
CA GLU A 77 11.10 -25.12 16.11
C GLU A 77 10.13 -24.47 15.11
N GLU A 78 8.92 -25.02 15.04
CA GLU A 78 7.82 -24.48 14.23
C GLU A 78 7.26 -23.17 14.81
N SER A 79 6.69 -22.35 13.92
CA SER A 79 5.98 -21.13 14.29
C SER A 79 4.71 -21.47 15.09
N ARG A 80 4.45 -20.70 16.15
CA ARG A 80 3.28 -20.89 17.03
C ARG A 80 2.00 -20.25 16.50
N GLY A 81 2.11 -19.35 15.52
CA GLY A 81 0.96 -18.77 14.84
C GLY A 81 1.37 -17.95 13.61
N PRO A 82 0.52 -17.87 12.58
CA PRO A 82 0.82 -17.14 11.35
C PRO A 82 0.69 -15.62 11.56
N CYS A 83 1.39 -14.85 10.74
CA CYS A 83 1.03 -13.45 10.53
C CYS A 83 -0.36 -13.39 9.88
N ARG A 84 -1.11 -12.33 10.17
CA ARG A 84 -2.42 -12.07 9.56
C ARG A 84 -2.44 -10.67 8.98
N GLU A 85 -3.20 -10.50 7.92
CA GLU A 85 -3.35 -9.22 7.27
C GLU A 85 -4.81 -8.82 7.28
N ASP A 86 -5.09 -7.71 7.96
CA ASP A 86 -6.43 -7.17 8.11
C ASP A 86 -6.60 -6.02 7.12
N VAL A 87 -7.37 -6.26 6.06
CA VAL A 87 -7.76 -5.21 5.10
C VAL A 87 -8.89 -4.41 5.73
N TYR A 88 -8.66 -3.11 5.92
CA TYR A 88 -9.65 -2.25 6.53
C TYR A 88 -10.87 -2.13 5.60
N ARG A 89 -12.01 -2.69 6.02
CA ARG A 89 -13.29 -2.42 5.37
C ARG A 89 -13.80 -1.07 5.91
N PRO A 90 -13.89 -0.01 5.08
CA PRO A 90 -14.57 1.20 5.53
C PRO A 90 -15.98 0.81 5.96
N GLY A 91 -16.41 1.28 7.14
CA GLY A 91 -17.77 1.09 7.61
C GLY A 91 -18.78 1.55 6.55
N PRO A 92 -20.05 1.10 6.61
CA PRO A 92 -21.07 1.50 5.65
C PRO A 92 -21.06 3.03 5.56
N GLY A 93 -20.61 3.54 4.41
CA GLY A 93 -20.60 4.97 4.15
C GLY A 93 -22.02 5.48 4.34
N VAL A 94 -22.19 6.47 5.22
CA VAL A 94 -23.41 7.26 5.28
C VAL A 94 -23.69 7.74 3.86
N GLY A 95 -24.78 7.24 3.28
CA GLY A 95 -25.23 7.60 1.96
C GLY A 95 -25.49 9.11 1.93
N GLY A 96 -24.51 9.85 1.42
CA GLY A 96 -24.69 11.23 1.01
C GLY A 96 -25.54 11.24 -0.24
N GLY A 97 -26.86 11.13 -0.07
CA GLY A 97 -27.79 11.65 -1.05
C GLY A 97 -27.50 13.14 -1.18
N HIS A 98 -27.15 13.58 -2.38
CA HIS A 98 -27.27 14.98 -2.75
C HIS A 98 -28.34 15.09 -3.86
N PRO A 99 -29.14 16.17 -3.84
CA PRO A 99 -30.35 16.33 -4.65
C PRO A 99 -30.07 16.42 -6.15
#